data_AF-A0A2V8QXP3-F1
#
_entry.id   AF-A0A2V8QXP3-F1
#
_cell.length_a   1.000
_cell.length_b   1.000
_cell.length_c   1.000
_cell.angle_alpha   90.00
_cell.angle_beta   90.00
_cell.angle_gamma   90.00
#
_symmetry.space_group_name_H-M   'P 1'
#
loop_
_entity.id
_entity.type
_entity.pdbx_description
1 polymer ?
#
loop_
_entity_poly.entity_id
_entity_poly.type
_entity_poly.pdbx_seq_one_letter_code
_entity_poly.pdbx_strand_id
1 'polypeptide(L)'
;MTHLKLRRSFATLPAALAALALCASGARGQNQASGTPPQKPAEDVVRVETELVQTDVMVFDKQGKFVEGLGREQFEVHVDGRV
;
A
#
# COMPACT_ATOMS: atom_id res chain seq x y z
N MET A 1 31.12 -32.42 44.89
CA MET A 1 32.09 -31.50 45.50
C MET A 1 33.38 -31.57 44.70
N THR A 2 33.49 -30.77 43.64
CA THR A 2 34.74 -30.62 42.87
C THR A 2 34.79 -29.18 42.37
N HIS A 3 35.57 -28.36 43.07
CA HIS A 3 35.79 -26.95 42.78
C HIS A 3 36.84 -26.83 41.67
N LEU A 4 36.45 -26.35 40.49
CA LEU A 4 37.40 -25.90 39.48
C LEU A 4 37.78 -24.44 39.77
N LYS A 5 38.96 -24.24 40.36
CA LYS A 5 39.51 -22.92 40.72
C LYS A 5 39.86 -22.11 39.46
N LEU A 6 39.19 -20.97 39.31
CA LEU A 6 39.42 -19.98 38.26
C LEU A 6 40.74 -19.21 38.52
N ARG A 7 41.82 -19.59 37.83
CA ARG A 7 43.08 -18.84 37.84
C ARG A 7 43.05 -17.79 36.73
N ARG A 8 42.82 -16.53 37.10
CA ARG A 8 42.95 -15.35 36.23
C ARG A 8 44.37 -15.30 35.68
N SER A 9 44.56 -15.75 34.45
CA SER A 9 45.84 -15.66 33.74
C SER A 9 45.79 -14.42 32.85
N PHE A 10 46.38 -13.32 33.34
CA PHE A 10 46.53 -12.02 32.65
C PHE A 10 47.40 -12.08 31.36
N ALA A 11 47.72 -13.29 30.87
CA ALA A 11 48.56 -13.53 29.70
C ALA A 11 47.77 -13.71 28.39
N THR A 12 46.44 -13.67 28.40
CA THR A 12 45.60 -13.90 27.21
C THR A 12 45.26 -12.62 26.42
N LEU A 13 45.61 -11.44 26.95
CA LEU A 13 45.30 -10.16 26.31
C LEU A 13 45.99 -9.95 24.94
N PRO A 14 47.29 -10.27 24.75
CA PRO A 14 47.93 -10.06 23.44
C PRO A 14 47.51 -11.11 22.40
N ALA A 15 47.17 -12.33 22.85
CA ALA A 15 46.67 -13.40 21.96
C ALA A 15 45.26 -13.08 21.43
N ALA A 16 44.40 -12.47 22.26
CA ALA A 16 43.09 -12.01 21.83
C ALA A 16 43.16 -10.88 20.79
N LEU A 17 44.13 -9.96 20.91
CA LEU A 17 44.34 -8.87 19.95
C LEU A 17 44.84 -9.38 18.59
N ALA A 18 45.75 -10.36 18.60
CA ALA A 18 46.26 -10.97 17.37
C ALA A 18 45.17 -11.77 16.63
N ALA A 19 44.30 -12.48 17.35
CA ALA A 19 43.15 -13.16 16.76
C ALA A 19 42.14 -12.19 16.14
N LEU A 20 41.94 -11.01 16.75
CA LEU A 20 41.02 -9.98 16.24
C LEU A 20 41.52 -9.35 14.93
N ALA A 21 42.84 -9.21 14.77
CA ALA A 21 43.45 -8.66 13.56
C ALA A 21 43.32 -9.59 12.33
N LEU A 22 43.31 -10.92 12.51
CA LEU A 22 43.10 -11.86 11.41
C LEU A 22 41.65 -11.88 10.89
N CYS A 23 40.67 -11.45 11.68
CA CYS A 23 39.27 -11.38 11.27
C CYS A 23 38.96 -10.20 10.33
N ALA A 24 39.84 -9.18 10.26
CA ALA A 24 39.60 -7.97 9.48
C ALA A 24 39.90 -8.13 7.97
N SER A 25 40.63 -9.17 7.56
CA SER A 25 41.09 -9.37 6.17
C SER A 25 40.02 -9.97 5.24
N GLY A 26 38.82 -10.27 5.74
CA GLY A 26 37.76 -10.97 5.00
C GLY A 26 36.75 -10.08 4.28
N ALA A 27 36.82 -8.75 4.41
CA ALA A 27 35.85 -7.85 3.78
C ALA A 27 36.18 -7.60 2.30
N ARG A 28 36.05 -8.63 1.45
CA ARG A 28 35.85 -8.39 0.01
C ARG A 28 34.48 -7.77 -0.15
N GLY A 29 34.46 -6.45 -0.37
CA GLY A 29 33.26 -5.70 -0.69
C GLY A 29 32.46 -6.47 -1.73
N GLN A 30 31.29 -6.96 -1.32
CA GLN A 30 30.35 -7.62 -2.20
C GLN A 30 29.88 -6.56 -3.17
N ASN A 31 30.47 -6.53 -4.36
CA ASN A 31 29.97 -5.72 -5.45
C ASN A 31 28.59 -6.29 -5.77
N GLN A 32 27.56 -5.68 -5.17
CA GLN A 32 26.19 -6.00 -5.48
C GLN A 32 26.01 -5.52 -6.92
N ALA A 33 26.11 -6.46 -7.85
CA ALA A 33 25.61 -6.22 -9.19
C ALA A 33 24.18 -5.71 -9.00
N SER A 34 23.97 -4.45 -9.35
CA SER A 34 22.64 -3.83 -9.43
C SER A 34 21.89 -4.57 -10.52
N GLY A 35 21.40 -5.77 -10.19
CA GLY A 35 20.43 -6.47 -11.01
C GLY A 35 19.23 -5.57 -11.08
N THR A 36 18.94 -5.05 -12.27
CA THR A 36 17.66 -4.43 -12.55
C THR A 36 16.58 -5.41 -12.07
N PRO A 37 15.64 -4.98 -11.20
CA PRO A 37 14.54 -5.85 -10.80
C PRO A 37 13.89 -6.40 -12.07
N PRO A 38 13.56 -7.71 -12.13
CA PRO A 38 12.81 -8.22 -13.27
C PRO A 38 11.57 -7.35 -13.43
N GLN A 39 11.44 -6.71 -14.59
CA GLN A 39 10.24 -5.96 -14.95
C GLN A 39 9.09 -6.95 -14.83
N LYS A 40 8.25 -6.80 -13.80
CA LYS A 40 6.97 -7.51 -13.76
C LYS A 40 6.25 -7.19 -15.07
N PRO A 41 5.67 -8.19 -15.77
CA PRO A 41 4.77 -7.92 -16.87
C PRO A 41 3.76 -6.87 -16.39
N ALA A 42 3.60 -5.79 -17.17
CA ALA A 42 2.63 -4.77 -16.83
C ALA A 42 1.26 -5.46 -16.67
N GLU A 43 0.73 -5.45 -15.45
CA GLU A 43 -0.62 -5.96 -15.22
C GLU A 43 -1.59 -5.10 -16.03
N ASP A 44 -2.58 -5.75 -16.65
CA ASP A 44 -3.54 -5.08 -17.52
C ASP A 44 -4.52 -4.28 -16.63
N VAL A 45 -4.24 -2.99 -16.43
CA VAL A 45 -5.03 -2.13 -15.54
C VAL A 45 -6.18 -1.52 -16.33
N VAL A 46 -7.39 -2.06 -16.11
CA VAL A 46 -8.62 -1.46 -16.61
C VAL A 46 -9.03 -0.32 -15.68
N ARG A 47 -9.00 0.92 -16.19
CA ARG A 47 -9.53 2.10 -15.48
C ARG A 47 -10.96 2.37 -15.93
N VAL A 48 -11.89 2.40 -14.98
CA VAL A 48 -13.30 2.70 -15.23
C VAL A 48 -13.61 4.06 -14.60
N GLU A 49 -14.23 4.95 -15.38
CA GLU A 49 -14.72 6.25 -14.93
C GLU A 49 -16.24 6.27 -15.05
N THR A 50 -16.90 6.81 -14.03
CA THR A 50 -18.37 6.97 -14.02
C THR A 50 -18.71 8.38 -13.58
N GLU A 51 -19.67 8.98 -14.27
CA GLU A 51 -20.22 10.29 -13.91
C GLU A 51 -21.63 10.10 -13.33
N LEU A 52 -21.91 10.80 -12.23
CA LEU A 52 -23.24 10.84 -11.63
C LEU A 52 -23.91 12.15 -12.02
N VAL A 53 -25.09 12.05 -12.63
CA VAL A 53 -25.96 13.20 -12.89
C VAL A 53 -27.15 13.11 -11.95
N GLN A 54 -27.44 14.21 -11.24
CA GLN A 54 -28.62 14.36 -10.40
C GLN A 54 -29.52 15.44 -11.00
N THR A 55 -30.79 15.10 -11.22
CA THR A 55 -31.78 16.01 -11.79
C THR A 55 -32.96 16.11 -10.84
N ASP A 56 -33.18 17.31 -10.30
CA ASP A 56 -34.35 17.61 -9.50
C ASP A 56 -35.52 17.99 -10.41
N VAL A 57 -36.72 17.49 -10.08
CA VAL A 57 -37.95 17.74 -10.84
C VAL A 57 -39.06 18.27 -9.94
N MET A 58 -39.86 19.19 -10.48
CA MET A 58 -41.06 19.73 -9.82
C MET A 58 -42.24 19.65 -10.79
N VAL A 59 -43.41 19.28 -10.28
CA VAL A 59 -44.63 19.16 -11.07
C VAL A 59 -45.58 20.31 -10.74
N PHE A 60 -46.01 21.00 -11.79
CA PHE A 60 -46.96 22.10 -11.71
C PHE A 60 -48.20 21.78 -12.54
N ASP A 61 -49.35 22.25 -12.08
CA ASP A 61 -50.58 22.19 -12.86
C ASP A 61 -50.61 23.22 -14.00
N LYS A 62 -51.70 23.22 -14.78
CA LYS A 62 -51.86 24.15 -15.91
C LYS A 62 -51.96 25.62 -15.50
N GLN A 63 -52.25 25.92 -14.24
CA GLN A 63 -52.28 27.28 -13.70
C GLN A 63 -50.93 27.69 -13.07
N GLY A 64 -49.94 26.79 -13.06
CA GLY A 64 -48.61 27.03 -12.48
C GLY A 64 -48.56 26.78 -10.97
N LYS A 65 -49.58 26.15 -10.37
CA LYS A 65 -49.56 25.79 -8.95
C LYS A 65 -48.81 24.47 -8.75
N PHE A 66 -48.00 24.39 -7.70
CA PHE A 66 -47.32 23.16 -7.32
C PHE A 66 -48.33 22.06 -6.99
N VAL A 67 -48.07 20.85 -7.50
CA VAL A 67 -48.89 19.66 -7.22
C VAL A 67 -48.39 18.99 -5.94
N GLU A 68 -49.11 19.22 -4.84
CA GLU A 68 -48.79 18.61 -3.54
C GLU A 68 -49.14 17.12 -3.48
N GLY A 69 -48.38 16.35 -2.70
CA GLY A 69 -48.67 14.94 -2.42
C GLY A 69 -48.41 13.97 -3.58
N LEU A 70 -47.79 14.43 -4.67
CA LEU A 70 -47.40 13.56 -5.78
C LEU A 70 -46.15 12.75 -5.41
N GLY A 71 -46.32 11.44 -5.23
CA GLY A 71 -45.28 10.46 -5.00
C GLY A 71 -44.54 10.08 -6.27
N ARG A 72 -43.32 9.54 -6.11
CA ARG A 72 -42.44 9.10 -7.22
C ARG A 72 -43.10 8.02 -8.08
N GLU A 73 -43.89 7.15 -7.47
CA GLU A 73 -44.61 6.05 -8.12
C GLU A 73 -45.78 6.50 -9.00
N GLN A 74 -46.12 7.79 -8.98
CA GLN A 74 -47.27 8.35 -9.69
C GLN A 74 -46.86 9.07 -10.98
N PHE A 75 -45.57 9.16 -11.29
CA PHE A 75 -45.07 9.74 -12.55
C PHE A 75 -43.76 9.11 -12.98
N GLU A 76 -43.47 9.17 -14.29
CA GLU A 76 -42.19 8.78 -14.86
C GLU A 76 -41.46 10.01 -15.39
N VAL A 77 -40.14 10.03 -15.23
CA VAL A 77 -39.27 11.03 -15.86
C VAL A 77 -38.51 10.31 -16.95
N HIS A 78 -38.62 10.79 -18.19
CA HIS A 78 -37.84 10.25 -19.30
C HIS A 78 -36.76 11.26 -19.69
N VAL A 79 -35.52 10.79 -19.79
CA VAL A 79 -34.38 11.55 -20.34
C VAL A 79 -33.99 10.90 -21.66
N ASP A 80 -34.04 11.65 -22.75
CA ASP A 80 -33.76 11.14 -24.11
C ASP A 80 -34.58 9.89 -24.50
N GLY A 81 -35.83 9.82 -24.01
CA GLY A 81 -36.74 8.70 -24.26
C GLY A 81 -36.43 7.43 -23.46
N ARG A 82 -35.58 7.53 -22.44
CA ARG A 82 -35.28 6.46 -21.48
C ARG A 82 -35.77 6.85 -20.10
N VAL A 83 -36.37 5.91 -19.37
CA VAL A 83 -36.71 6.06 -17.96
C VAL A 83 -35.44 6.10 -17.12
#